data_AF-A0A6N4TJ04-F1
#
_entry.id   AF-A0A6N4TJ04-F1
#
_cell.length_a   1.000
_cell.length_b   1.000
_cell.length_c   1.000
_cell.angle_alpha   90.00
_cell.angle_beta   90.00
_cell.angle_gamma   90.00
#
_symmetry.space_group_name_H-M   'P 1'
#
loop_
_entity.id
_entity.type
_entity.pdbx_description
1 polymer ?
#
loop_
_entity_poly.entity_id
_entity_poly.type
_entity_poly.pdbx_seq_one_letter_code
_entity_poly.pdbx_strand_id
1 'polypeptide(L)'
;MIRYRIGYLFILLPIGICNLFFGGYIFLLVLILLLSFPLFSFLAMRIQISSIKLAFLYQNHQFMIRSGNFKLFPLINLQIPIILENSFTGEKQKHNYWLFSGSKEKVILEDDQTAIGNYILRIEGYEGYDMLGLFKKRFSCQQQQTFMIKPDLLPTNLIVQIENAGEKENGWINSNHSGYMEDKHEVREYIPGDKLNRIHHKLSYKLSKTMVREFVSVEREEIDVFVDLSGTIEECIYAFSCFKDLALFFLKQEQSIRCFWQSQMEMPSFEITQEEDIARCIEEMLMNPKPQEFYLPHIDGIAWVVNGEGVTSLKGGNVYETAK
;
A
#
# COMPACT_ATOMS: atom_id res chain seq x y z
N MET A 1 17.54 4.06 31.69
CA MET A 1 17.46 4.31 33.15
C MET A 1 18.73 3.92 33.90
N ILE A 2 19.26 2.68 33.81
CA ILE A 2 20.44 2.26 34.59
C ILE A 2 21.65 3.18 34.36
N ARG A 3 21.90 3.56 33.10
CA ARG A 3 22.96 4.50 32.71
C ARG A 3 22.84 5.86 33.39
N TYR A 4 21.63 6.41 33.49
CA TYR A 4 21.38 7.70 34.13
C TYR A 4 21.55 7.62 35.66
N ARG A 5 21.09 6.53 36.29
CA ARG A 5 21.30 6.30 37.73
C ARG A 5 22.79 6.15 38.06
N ILE A 6 23.52 5.38 37.26
CA ILE A 6 24.97 5.19 37.42
C ILE A 6 25.70 6.51 37.17
N GLY A 7 25.37 7.23 36.10
CA GLY A 7 25.98 8.53 35.81
C GLY A 7 25.74 9.55 36.93
N TYR A 8 24.54 9.57 37.50
CA TYR A 8 24.22 10.44 38.63
C TYR A 8 24.99 10.03 39.92
N LEU A 9 25.15 8.72 40.17
CA LEU A 9 26.00 8.24 41.26
C LEU A 9 27.48 8.63 41.07
N PHE A 10 28.00 8.58 39.83
CA PHE A 10 29.35 9.05 39.51
C PHE A 10 29.55 10.55 39.76
N ILE A 11 28.49 11.37 39.67
CA ILE A 11 28.54 12.79 40.03
C ILE A 11 28.51 12.97 41.56
N LEU A 12 27.66 12.19 42.26
CA LEU A 12 27.54 12.28 43.73
C LEU A 12 28.79 11.81 44.47
N LEU A 13 29.44 10.74 43.98
CA LEU A 13 30.51 10.04 44.70
C LEU A 13 31.75 10.94 44.96
N PRO A 14 32.33 11.65 43.97
CA PRO A 14 33.47 12.54 44.20
C PRO A 14 33.14 13.67 45.17
N ILE A 15 31.92 14.20 45.11
CA ILE A 15 31.47 15.32 45.95
C ILE A 15 31.28 14.84 47.40
N GLY A 16 30.75 13.62 47.59
CA GLY A 16 30.70 12.96 48.90
C GLY A 16 32.08 12.71 49.48
N ILE A 17 33.02 12.21 48.67
CA ILE A 17 34.42 12.03 49.08
C ILE A 17 35.03 13.37 49.50
N CYS A 18 34.95 14.40 48.67
CA CYS A 18 35.47 15.73 49.00
C CYS A 18 34.85 16.29 50.29
N ASN A 19 33.55 16.08 50.51
CA ASN A 19 32.91 16.50 51.75
C ASN A 19 33.52 15.80 52.99
N LEU A 20 33.81 14.50 52.90
CA LEU A 20 34.43 13.72 53.99
C LEU A 20 35.87 14.18 54.30
N PHE A 21 36.68 14.47 53.27
CA PHE A 21 38.08 14.83 53.45
C PHE A 21 38.31 16.31 53.80
N PHE A 22 37.53 17.22 53.21
CA PHE A 22 37.76 18.66 53.37
C PHE A 22 36.84 19.33 54.40
N GLY A 23 35.75 18.66 54.83
CA GLY A 23 34.89 19.11 55.94
C GLY A 23 34.22 20.48 55.77
N GLY A 24 34.28 21.08 54.57
CA GLY A 24 33.81 22.44 54.32
C GLY A 24 32.30 22.54 54.11
N TYR A 25 31.69 23.58 54.65
CA TYR A 25 30.24 23.89 54.50
C TYR A 25 29.81 23.99 53.03
N ILE A 26 30.71 24.41 52.13
CA ILE A 26 30.42 24.51 50.69
C ILE A 26 30.13 23.13 50.09
N PHE A 27 30.96 22.12 50.38
CA PHE A 27 30.75 20.76 49.87
C PHE A 27 29.47 20.13 50.44
N LEU A 28 29.16 20.43 51.71
CA LEU A 28 27.92 19.97 52.33
C LEU A 28 26.70 20.58 51.64
N LEU A 29 26.73 21.89 51.36
CA LEU A 29 25.65 22.60 50.67
C LEU A 29 25.44 22.04 49.26
N VAL A 30 26.52 21.85 48.49
CA VAL A 30 26.45 21.26 47.14
C VAL A 30 25.89 19.83 47.19
N LEU A 31 26.30 19.03 48.18
CA LEU A 31 25.80 17.66 48.35
C LEU A 31 24.31 17.62 48.67
N ILE A 32 23.84 18.47 49.59
CA ILE A 32 22.41 18.60 49.93
C ILE A 32 21.61 19.03 48.71
N LEU A 33 22.12 20.02 47.96
CA LEU A 33 21.49 20.51 46.74
C LEU A 33 21.38 19.38 45.73
N LEU A 34 22.47 18.66 45.43
CA LEU A 34 22.43 17.53 44.51
C LEU A 34 21.44 16.46 44.96
N LEU A 35 21.44 16.04 46.23
CA LEU A 35 20.48 15.06 46.75
C LEU A 35 19.02 15.51 46.65
N SER A 36 18.76 16.83 46.67
CA SER A 36 17.42 17.38 46.49
C SER A 36 16.93 17.36 45.04
N PHE A 37 17.83 17.33 44.04
CA PHE A 37 17.47 17.36 42.61
C PHE A 37 16.59 16.16 42.17
N PRO A 38 16.87 14.90 42.55
CA PRO A 38 16.00 13.76 42.24
C PRO A 38 14.60 13.91 42.84
N LEU A 39 14.49 14.43 44.07
CA LEU A 39 13.21 14.71 44.71
C LEU A 39 12.43 15.77 43.93
N PHE A 40 13.09 16.88 43.59
CA PHE A 40 12.50 17.93 42.77
C PHE A 40 12.03 17.40 41.40
N SER A 41 12.89 16.65 40.71
CA SER A 41 12.60 16.03 39.41
C SER A 41 11.40 15.09 39.48
N PHE A 42 11.32 14.26 40.54
CA PHE A 42 10.19 13.36 40.78
C PHE A 42 8.88 14.11 41.07
N LEU A 43 8.90 15.13 41.93
CA LEU A 43 7.72 15.94 42.23
C LEU A 43 7.21 16.67 40.99
N ALA A 44 8.12 17.29 40.23
CA ALA A 44 7.80 17.96 38.97
C ALA A 44 7.13 16.99 37.99
N MET A 45 7.68 15.77 37.86
CA MET A 45 7.10 14.73 37.03
C MET A 45 5.68 14.35 37.49
N ARG A 46 5.45 14.14 38.80
CA ARG A 46 4.15 13.74 39.35
C ARG A 46 3.05 14.77 39.10
N ILE A 47 3.38 16.05 39.18
CA ILE A 47 2.43 17.15 38.92
C ILE A 47 2.02 17.15 37.44
N GLN A 48 2.99 17.03 36.53
CA GLN A 48 2.76 17.13 35.09
C GLN A 48 2.09 15.91 34.48
N ILE A 49 2.30 14.73 35.07
CA ILE A 49 1.89 13.43 34.50
C ILE A 49 0.40 13.31 34.19
N SER A 50 -0.44 13.97 35.00
CA SER A 50 -1.90 13.95 34.88
C SER A 50 -2.41 14.71 33.65
N SER A 51 -1.60 15.64 33.13
CA SER A 51 -1.97 16.55 32.05
C SER A 51 -1.43 16.09 30.69
N ILE A 52 -0.58 15.06 30.67
CA ILE A 52 0.02 14.56 29.43
C ILE A 52 -1.01 13.71 28.71
N LYS A 53 -1.40 14.21 27.54
CA LYS A 53 -2.16 13.46 26.53
C LYS A 53 -1.36 13.49 25.24
N LEU A 54 -1.30 12.37 24.55
CA LEU A 54 -0.68 12.29 23.25
C LEU A 54 -1.79 12.36 22.19
N ALA A 55 -1.61 13.26 21.23
CA ALA A 55 -2.50 13.39 20.09
C ALA A 55 -1.70 13.17 18.82
N PHE A 56 -2.19 12.25 18.00
CA PHE A 56 -1.73 12.04 16.64
C PHE A 56 -2.52 12.96 15.71
N LEU A 57 -1.83 13.79 14.94
CA LEU A 57 -2.43 14.77 14.04
C LEU A 57 -1.91 14.54 12.63
N TYR A 58 -2.80 14.57 11.66
CA TYR A 58 -2.45 14.60 10.25
C TYR A 58 -2.82 15.96 9.68
N GLN A 59 -1.81 16.76 9.36
CA GLN A 59 -1.98 18.10 8.81
C GLN A 59 -1.00 18.29 7.66
N ASN A 60 -1.48 18.79 6.52
CA ASN A 60 -0.66 19.09 5.33
C ASN A 60 0.19 17.89 4.88
N HIS A 61 -0.38 16.70 4.81
CA HIS A 61 0.32 15.45 4.45
C HIS A 61 1.48 15.09 5.39
N GLN A 62 1.48 15.61 6.61
CA GLN A 62 2.50 15.34 7.61
C GLN A 62 1.88 14.83 8.89
N PHE A 63 2.48 13.78 9.42
CA PHE A 63 2.15 13.23 10.72
C PHE A 63 2.84 14.05 11.81
N MET A 64 2.09 14.47 12.80
CA MET A 64 2.60 15.20 13.95
C MET A 64 2.15 14.53 15.23
N ILE A 65 3.06 14.44 16.18
CA ILE A 65 2.72 14.05 17.54
C ILE A 65 2.73 15.30 18.40
N ARG A 66 1.64 15.50 19.13
CA ARG A 66 1.49 16.58 20.08
C ARG A 66 1.30 16.01 21.48
N SER A 67 2.07 16.52 22.43
CA SER A 67 1.80 16.29 23.84
C SER A 67 0.97 17.45 24.43
N GLY A 68 0.09 17.11 25.37
CA GLY A 68 -0.85 18.00 26.04
C GLY A 68 -0.19 19.20 26.72
N ASN A 69 -0.96 20.28 26.89
CA ASN A 69 -0.45 21.62 27.16
C ASN A 69 -0.19 21.85 28.66
N PHE A 70 1.03 21.58 29.13
CA PHE A 70 1.51 22.12 30.40
C PHE A 70 2.45 23.30 30.14
N LYS A 71 2.00 24.52 30.42
CA LYS A 71 2.61 25.76 29.90
C LYS A 71 3.79 26.29 30.71
N LEU A 72 3.96 25.87 31.96
CA LEU A 72 4.93 26.51 32.85
C LEU A 72 6.33 25.91 32.71
N PHE A 73 6.48 24.58 32.59
CA PHE A 73 7.79 23.94 32.37
C PHE A 73 7.64 22.53 31.74
N PRO A 74 8.12 22.29 30.50
CA PRO A 74 8.03 21.00 29.82
C PRO A 74 9.14 20.03 30.29
N LEU A 75 9.07 19.57 31.54
CA LEU A 75 10.18 18.88 32.21
C LEU A 75 10.18 17.37 32.03
N ILE A 76 9.13 16.82 31.42
CA ILE A 76 9.04 15.40 31.10
C ILE A 76 9.48 15.18 29.66
N ASN A 77 10.45 14.29 29.48
CA ASN A 77 10.85 13.81 28.17
C ASN A 77 10.05 12.53 27.84
N LEU A 78 9.32 12.54 26.73
CA LEU A 78 8.47 11.45 26.29
C LEU A 78 9.21 10.63 25.23
N GLN A 79 9.33 9.34 25.47
CA GLN A 79 9.75 8.37 24.48
C GLN A 79 8.51 7.72 23.87
N ILE A 80 8.31 7.93 22.57
CA ILE A 80 7.12 7.52 21.85
C ILE A 80 7.54 6.49 20.80
N PRO A 81 7.33 5.19 21.05
CA PRO A 81 7.51 4.17 20.04
C PRO A 81 6.37 4.25 19.02
N ILE A 82 6.72 4.56 17.77
CA ILE A 82 5.83 4.47 16.62
C ILE A 82 6.15 3.16 15.90
N ILE A 83 5.13 2.35 15.68
CA ILE A 83 5.19 1.15 14.85
C ILE A 83 4.67 1.54 13.49
N LEU A 84 5.48 1.34 12.46
CA LEU A 84 5.13 1.52 11.06
C LEU A 84 5.02 0.13 10.44
N GLU A 85 3.86 -0.21 9.92
CA GLU A 85 3.61 -1.48 9.24
C GLU A 85 3.18 -1.23 7.80
N ASN A 86 3.89 -1.80 6.83
CA ASN A 86 3.46 -1.82 5.44
C ASN A 86 2.61 -3.09 5.24
N SER A 87 1.30 -2.93 4.99
CA SER A 87 0.39 -4.06 4.77
C SER A 87 0.58 -4.74 3.42
N PHE A 88 1.18 -4.05 2.44
CA PHE A 88 1.54 -4.62 1.13
C PHE A 88 2.75 -5.56 1.24
N THR A 89 3.84 -5.13 1.88
CA THR A 89 5.06 -5.96 2.02
C THR A 89 5.05 -6.86 3.27
N GLY A 90 4.21 -6.53 4.26
CA GLY A 90 4.22 -7.17 5.58
C GLY A 90 5.35 -6.67 6.50
N GLU A 91 6.17 -5.72 6.06
CA GLU A 91 7.29 -5.21 6.84
C GLU A 91 6.83 -4.37 8.03
N LYS A 92 7.48 -4.57 9.18
CA LYS A 92 7.21 -3.82 10.41
C LYS A 92 8.48 -3.16 10.91
N GLN A 93 8.43 -1.85 11.05
CA GLN A 93 9.51 -1.02 11.56
C GLN A 93 9.07 -0.33 12.85
N LYS A 94 10.01 -0.08 13.75
CA LYS A 94 9.76 0.57 15.03
C LYS A 94 10.72 1.72 15.24
N HIS A 95 10.18 2.93 15.28
CA HIS A 95 10.94 4.16 15.47
C HIS A 95 10.62 4.75 16.83
N ASN A 96 11.63 5.23 17.55
CA ASN A 96 11.44 5.88 18.84
C ASN A 96 11.66 7.39 18.69
N TYR A 97 10.61 8.18 18.91
CA TYR A 97 10.68 9.63 18.93
C TYR A 97 10.79 10.17 20.34
N TRP A 98 11.44 11.32 20.50
CA TRP A 98 11.71 11.95 21.79
C TRP A 98 11.14 13.36 21.83
N LEU A 99 10.07 13.53 22.60
CA LEU A 99 9.29 14.75 22.65
C LEU A 99 9.21 15.29 24.07
N PHE A 100 9.48 16.58 24.28
CA PHE A 100 9.17 17.22 25.56
C PHE A 100 7.66 17.37 25.78
N SER A 101 7.18 17.26 27.02
CA SER A 101 5.76 17.48 27.33
C SER A 101 5.32 18.91 26.95
N GLY A 102 4.21 19.09 26.24
CA GLY A 102 3.73 20.38 25.75
C GLY A 102 4.31 20.82 24.40
N SER A 103 5.27 20.08 23.82
CA SER A 103 5.78 20.36 22.48
C SER A 103 5.06 19.55 21.39
N LYS A 104 5.38 19.88 20.14
CA LYS A 104 4.97 19.15 18.95
C LYS A 104 6.22 18.72 18.20
N GLU A 105 6.18 17.53 17.62
CA GLU A 105 7.25 17.03 16.76
C GLU A 105 6.63 16.42 15.51
N LYS A 106 7.32 16.62 14.39
CA LYS A 106 6.95 16.04 13.10
C LYS A 106 7.54 14.63 13.04
N VAL A 107 6.70 13.67 12.67
CA VAL A 107 7.15 12.32 12.35
C VAL A 107 7.69 12.38 10.92
N ILE A 108 9.00 12.25 10.79
CA ILE A 108 9.68 12.17 9.51
C ILE A 108 9.89 10.69 9.24
N LEU A 109 9.28 10.20 8.16
CA LEU A 109 9.58 8.90 7.58
C LEU A 109 10.64 9.17 6.51
N GLU A 110 11.79 8.51 6.61
CA GLU A 110 12.86 8.67 5.62
C GLU A 110 12.50 7.89 4.35
N ASP A 111 12.87 8.40 3.17
CA ASP A 111 12.48 7.80 1.87
C ASP A 111 13.02 6.37 1.70
N ASP A 112 14.18 6.06 2.30
CA ASP A 112 14.77 4.72 2.33
C ASP A 112 13.97 3.72 3.19
N GLN A 113 13.06 4.23 4.03
CA GLN A 113 12.18 3.45 4.91
C GLN A 113 10.77 3.30 4.33
N THR A 114 10.48 3.95 3.21
CA THR A 114 9.16 3.97 2.59
C THR A 114 9.18 3.46 1.15
N ALA A 115 8.76 2.20 0.98
CA ALA A 115 8.42 1.59 -0.29
C ALA A 115 6.97 1.95 -0.70
N ILE A 116 6.53 1.48 -1.88
CA ILE A 116 5.12 1.55 -2.26
C ILE A 116 4.27 0.63 -1.37
N GLY A 117 3.00 0.99 -1.20
CA GLY A 117 2.07 0.18 -0.41
C GLY A 117 1.21 0.99 0.54
N ASN A 118 0.34 0.28 1.25
CA ASN A 118 -0.45 0.84 2.32
C ASN A 118 0.26 0.71 3.67
N TYR A 119 0.34 1.81 4.40
CA TYR A 119 1.05 1.92 5.66
C TYR A 119 0.09 2.19 6.82
N ILE A 120 0.36 1.53 7.94
CA ILE A 120 -0.35 1.68 9.19
C ILE A 120 0.65 2.19 10.23
N LEU A 121 0.50 3.45 10.64
CA LEU A 121 1.19 3.99 11.82
C LEU A 121 0.38 3.68 13.07
N ARG A 122 1.04 3.11 14.08
CA ARG A 122 0.44 2.78 15.36
C ARG A 122 1.28 3.25 16.53
N ILE A 123 0.59 3.76 17.55
CA ILE A 123 1.14 4.04 18.88
C ILE A 123 0.31 3.27 19.88
N GLU A 124 0.94 2.31 20.57
CA GLU A 124 0.31 1.44 21.60
C GLU A 124 0.54 1.93 23.04
N GLY A 125 1.48 2.86 23.19
CA GLY A 125 1.84 3.43 24.47
C GLY A 125 3.11 4.26 24.36
N TYR A 126 3.41 5.02 25.39
CA TYR A 126 4.60 5.85 25.46
C TYR A 126 5.13 5.89 26.89
N GLU A 127 6.41 6.23 27.04
CA GLU A 127 7.08 6.34 28.33
C GLU A 127 7.43 7.80 28.61
N GLY A 128 7.09 8.32 29.78
CA GLY A 128 7.54 9.62 30.24
C GLY A 128 8.68 9.48 31.25
N TYR A 129 9.73 10.24 31.05
CA TYR A 129 10.92 10.31 31.88
C TYR A 129 11.02 11.66 32.58
N ASP A 130 11.50 11.66 33.81
CA ASP A 130 11.84 12.89 34.52
C ASP A 130 13.10 13.56 33.91
N MET A 131 13.41 14.80 34.33
CA MET A 131 14.52 15.59 33.76
C MET A 131 15.88 14.87 33.83
N LEU A 132 16.09 14.07 34.89
CA LEU A 132 17.33 13.35 35.13
C LEU A 132 17.32 11.92 34.54
N GLY A 133 16.18 11.43 34.03
CA GLY A 133 16.01 10.08 33.52
C GLY A 133 16.10 8.96 34.58
N LEU A 134 15.90 9.31 35.85
CA LEU A 134 15.96 8.43 37.02
C LEU A 134 14.64 7.69 37.25
N PHE A 135 13.52 8.35 36.94
CA PHE A 135 12.16 7.87 37.10
C PHE A 135 11.45 7.78 35.75
N LYS A 136 10.56 6.80 35.62
CA LYS A 136 9.72 6.68 34.43
C LYS A 136 8.30 6.28 34.75
N LYS A 137 7.37 6.63 33.86
CA LYS A 137 5.99 6.18 33.87
C LYS A 137 5.58 5.74 32.48
N ARG A 138 4.86 4.63 32.41
CA ARG A 138 4.23 4.13 31.19
C ARG A 138 2.81 4.66 31.07
N PHE A 139 2.45 5.02 29.86
CA PHE A 139 1.11 5.41 29.47
C PHE A 139 0.63 4.45 28.38
N SER A 140 -0.60 3.98 28.51
CA SER A 140 -1.27 3.29 27.42
C SER A 140 -1.93 4.31 26.52
N CYS A 141 -1.83 4.11 25.22
CA CYS A 141 -2.47 4.91 24.20
C CYS A 141 -2.81 3.96 23.05
N GLN A 142 -3.95 4.12 22.39
CA GLN A 142 -4.22 3.41 21.15
C GLN A 142 -4.58 4.44 20.11
N GLN A 143 -3.60 4.79 19.30
CA GLN A 143 -3.77 5.67 18.16
C GLN A 143 -3.24 4.95 16.92
N GLN A 144 -4.03 4.98 15.87
CA GLN A 144 -3.69 4.39 14.59
C GLN A 144 -4.08 5.37 13.49
N GLN A 145 -3.24 5.44 12.46
CA GLN A 145 -3.61 6.08 11.21
C GLN A 145 -3.07 5.28 10.04
N THR A 146 -3.82 5.30 8.95
CA THR A 146 -3.47 4.62 7.71
C THR A 146 -3.22 5.66 6.62
N PHE A 147 -2.24 5.41 5.77
CA PHE A 147 -1.96 6.20 4.56
C PHE A 147 -1.31 5.33 3.50
N MET A 148 -1.40 5.72 2.25
CA MET A 148 -0.87 4.95 1.13
C MET A 148 0.21 5.74 0.41
N ILE A 149 1.27 5.03 0.01
CA ILE A 149 2.31 5.52 -0.88
C ILE A 149 2.08 4.84 -2.23
N LYS A 150 1.74 5.64 -3.24
CA LYS A 150 1.46 5.17 -4.60
C LYS A 150 2.78 4.98 -5.37
N PRO A 151 2.84 4.03 -6.33
CA PRO A 151 3.98 3.90 -7.21
C PRO A 151 4.09 5.09 -8.16
N ASP A 152 5.31 5.61 -8.29
CA ASP A 152 5.68 6.49 -9.39
C ASP A 152 5.86 5.63 -10.65
N LEU A 153 4.82 5.57 -11.47
CA LEU A 153 4.77 4.71 -12.65
C LEU A 153 5.82 5.15 -13.68
N LEU A 154 6.57 4.17 -14.17
CA LEU A 154 7.66 4.35 -15.13
C LEU A 154 7.11 4.38 -16.57
N PRO A 155 7.74 5.12 -17.49
CA PRO A 155 7.41 5.01 -18.90
C PRO A 155 7.81 3.63 -19.43
N THR A 156 6.88 2.91 -20.05
CA THR A 156 7.17 1.64 -20.73
C THR A 156 7.05 1.77 -22.24
N ASN A 157 7.71 0.88 -22.99
CA ASN A 157 7.59 0.81 -24.45
C ASN A 157 6.59 -0.28 -24.89
N LEU A 158 5.74 -0.76 -23.98
CA LEU A 158 4.89 -1.94 -24.21
C LEU A 158 3.89 -1.77 -25.34
N ILE A 159 3.26 -0.60 -25.45
CA ILE A 159 2.27 -0.34 -26.51
C ILE A 159 2.88 -0.60 -27.89
N VAL A 160 4.11 -0.11 -28.11
CA VAL A 160 4.85 -0.32 -29.35
C VAL A 160 5.17 -1.81 -29.55
N GLN A 161 5.52 -2.54 -28.50
CA GLN A 161 5.81 -3.97 -28.60
C GLN A 161 4.55 -4.80 -28.91
N ILE A 162 3.43 -4.51 -28.25
CA ILE A 162 2.15 -5.18 -28.47
C ILE A 162 1.65 -4.93 -29.90
N GLU A 163 1.67 -3.68 -30.35
CA GLU A 163 1.29 -3.32 -31.73
C GLU A 163 2.15 -4.05 -32.77
N ASN A 164 3.47 -4.08 -32.57
CA ASN A 164 4.41 -4.78 -33.47
C ASN A 164 4.25 -6.31 -33.44
N ALA A 165 3.86 -6.90 -32.31
CA ALA A 165 3.61 -8.33 -32.19
C ALA A 165 2.32 -8.72 -32.92
N GLY A 166 1.24 -7.95 -32.75
CA GLY A 166 -0.03 -8.22 -33.41
C GLY A 166 -0.04 -7.98 -34.93
N GLU A 167 0.92 -7.23 -35.47
CA GLU A 167 1.12 -7.13 -36.92
C GLU A 167 1.84 -8.36 -37.53
N LYS A 168 2.64 -9.09 -36.74
CA LYS A 168 3.44 -10.22 -37.24
C LYS A 168 2.69 -11.55 -37.25
N GLU A 169 1.73 -11.74 -36.35
CA GLU A 169 0.91 -12.94 -36.28
C GLU A 169 -0.53 -12.61 -36.66
N ASN A 170 -0.95 -13.07 -37.84
CA ASN A 170 -2.26 -12.81 -38.44
C ASN A 170 -3.43 -12.83 -37.43
N GLY A 171 -3.86 -11.65 -36.97
CA GLY A 171 -5.21 -11.43 -36.43
C GLY A 171 -5.40 -11.47 -34.92
N TRP A 172 -4.35 -11.37 -34.08
CA TRP A 172 -4.51 -11.41 -32.61
C TRP A 172 -5.06 -10.12 -31.98
N ILE A 173 -4.69 -8.95 -32.49
CA ILE A 173 -5.31 -7.66 -32.13
C ILE A 173 -6.65 -7.46 -32.88
N ASN A 174 -6.94 -8.35 -33.83
CA ASN A 174 -8.15 -8.34 -34.64
C ASN A 174 -9.16 -9.39 -34.18
N SER A 175 -9.15 -9.79 -32.90
CA SER A 175 -10.38 -10.23 -32.24
C SER A 175 -11.27 -9.00 -32.02
N ASN A 176 -11.67 -8.36 -33.13
CA ASN A 176 -12.89 -7.57 -33.23
C ASN A 176 -14.06 -8.52 -32.95
N HIS A 177 -14.21 -8.94 -31.70
CA HIS A 177 -15.41 -9.60 -31.20
C HIS A 177 -16.32 -8.60 -30.49
N SER A 178 -16.11 -7.29 -30.68
CA SER A 178 -17.16 -6.30 -30.46
C SER A 178 -18.26 -6.49 -31.52
N GLY A 179 -19.27 -7.30 -31.19
CA GLY A 179 -20.45 -7.52 -32.02
C GLY A 179 -20.33 -8.64 -33.06
N TYR A 180 -19.41 -9.60 -32.88
CA TYR A 180 -19.44 -10.81 -33.69
C TYR A 180 -20.74 -11.56 -33.41
N MET A 181 -21.54 -11.68 -34.45
CA MET A 181 -22.81 -12.38 -34.46
C MET A 181 -22.50 -13.80 -34.91
N GLU A 182 -22.46 -14.76 -33.98
CA GLU A 182 -22.18 -16.15 -34.33
C GLU A 182 -23.40 -16.73 -35.09
N ASP A 183 -23.16 -17.23 -36.30
CA ASP A 183 -24.18 -17.92 -37.09
C ASP A 183 -24.36 -19.31 -36.49
N LYS A 184 -25.45 -19.52 -35.76
CA LYS A 184 -25.77 -20.84 -35.16
C LYS A 184 -26.06 -21.92 -36.21
N HIS A 185 -26.05 -21.58 -37.51
CA HIS A 185 -26.57 -22.42 -38.60
C HIS A 185 -28.06 -22.81 -38.40
N GLU A 186 -28.73 -22.20 -37.44
CA GLU A 186 -30.16 -22.32 -37.19
C GLU A 186 -30.91 -21.29 -38.03
N VAL A 187 -32.00 -21.73 -38.67
CA VAL A 187 -32.77 -20.89 -39.58
C VAL A 187 -34.25 -20.99 -39.23
N ARG A 188 -34.89 -19.84 -39.08
CA ARG A 188 -36.33 -19.72 -38.76
C ARG A 188 -37.10 -18.96 -39.84
N GLU A 189 -38.43 -19.05 -39.80
CA GLU A 189 -39.30 -18.31 -40.70
C GLU A 189 -39.27 -16.80 -40.35
N TYR A 190 -39.31 -15.95 -41.38
CA TYR A 190 -39.27 -14.50 -41.27
C TYR A 190 -40.47 -13.97 -40.48
N ILE A 191 -40.21 -13.07 -39.54
CA ILE A 191 -41.23 -12.33 -38.79
C ILE A 191 -41.10 -10.84 -39.13
N PRO A 192 -42.21 -10.10 -39.28
CA PRO A 192 -42.16 -8.66 -39.52
C PRO A 192 -41.30 -7.93 -38.47
N GLY A 193 -40.24 -7.27 -38.93
CA GLY A 193 -39.22 -6.63 -38.08
C GLY A 193 -37.82 -7.22 -38.25
N ASP A 194 -37.70 -8.42 -38.84
CA ASP A 194 -36.41 -9.03 -39.14
C ASP A 194 -35.64 -8.26 -40.22
N LYS A 195 -34.32 -8.17 -40.06
CA LYS A 195 -33.43 -7.48 -41.00
C LYS A 195 -33.33 -8.27 -42.32
N LEU A 196 -33.62 -7.61 -43.44
CA LEU A 196 -33.63 -8.23 -44.77
C LEU A 196 -32.26 -8.78 -45.20
N ASN A 197 -31.16 -8.21 -44.70
CA ASN A 197 -29.80 -8.69 -45.00
C ASN A 197 -29.46 -10.04 -44.34
N ARG A 198 -30.35 -10.59 -43.49
CA ARG A 198 -30.18 -11.89 -42.83
C ARG A 198 -30.93 -13.04 -43.51
N ILE A 199 -31.54 -12.79 -44.68
CA ILE A 199 -32.32 -13.79 -45.42
C ILE A 199 -31.40 -14.90 -45.95
N HIS A 200 -31.73 -16.15 -45.62
CA HIS A 200 -31.06 -17.32 -46.17
C HIS A 200 -31.66 -17.67 -47.55
N HIS A 201 -31.23 -16.98 -48.61
CA HIS A 201 -31.81 -17.11 -49.95
C HIS A 201 -31.94 -18.56 -50.47
N LYS A 202 -30.91 -19.40 -50.26
CA LYS A 202 -30.92 -20.81 -50.73
C LYS A 202 -31.96 -21.69 -50.02
N LEU A 203 -32.09 -21.58 -48.70
CA LEU A 203 -33.06 -22.34 -47.92
C LEU A 203 -34.48 -21.80 -48.14
N SER A 204 -34.60 -20.47 -48.27
CA SER A 204 -35.88 -19.82 -48.56
C SER A 204 -36.46 -20.29 -49.90
N TYR A 205 -35.62 -20.42 -50.92
CA TYR A 205 -36.00 -20.98 -52.22
C TYR A 205 -36.45 -22.43 -52.10
N LYS A 206 -35.73 -23.27 -51.33
CA LYS A 206 -36.05 -24.69 -51.16
C LYS A 206 -37.38 -24.92 -50.43
N LEU A 207 -37.70 -24.08 -49.45
CA LEU A 207 -38.89 -24.22 -48.59
C LEU A 207 -40.09 -23.37 -49.03
N SER A 208 -39.95 -22.57 -50.10
CA SER A 208 -40.98 -21.62 -50.58
C SER A 208 -41.50 -20.66 -49.50
N LYS A 209 -40.66 -20.35 -48.52
CA LYS A 209 -40.92 -19.48 -47.37
C LYS A 209 -39.69 -18.64 -47.08
N THR A 210 -39.86 -17.38 -46.67
CA THR A 210 -38.69 -16.52 -46.35
C THR A 210 -38.07 -16.99 -45.04
N MET A 211 -36.84 -17.48 -45.12
CA MET A 211 -36.08 -18.00 -43.99
C MET A 211 -34.97 -17.02 -43.62
N VAL A 212 -34.77 -16.77 -42.33
CA VAL A 212 -33.79 -15.82 -41.80
C VAL A 212 -32.79 -16.56 -40.93
N ARG A 213 -31.49 -16.25 -41.09
CA ARG A 213 -30.41 -16.76 -40.23
C ARG A 213 -30.50 -16.15 -38.84
N GLU A 214 -30.43 -16.98 -37.82
CA GLU A 214 -30.40 -16.53 -36.44
C GLU A 214 -28.96 -16.25 -36.01
N PHE A 215 -28.77 -15.12 -35.33
CA PHE A 215 -27.49 -14.61 -34.91
C PHE A 215 -27.59 -14.27 -33.43
N VAL A 216 -26.64 -14.75 -32.62
CA VAL A 216 -26.55 -14.39 -31.20
C VAL A 216 -25.45 -13.35 -31.04
N SER A 217 -25.70 -12.30 -30.26
CA SER A 217 -24.63 -11.40 -29.81
C SER A 217 -23.76 -12.17 -28.84
N VAL A 218 -22.49 -12.40 -29.18
CA VAL A 218 -21.50 -12.82 -28.20
C VAL A 218 -21.34 -11.65 -27.21
N GLU A 219 -21.48 -11.93 -25.92
CA GLU A 219 -21.22 -10.96 -24.85
C GLU A 219 -19.79 -10.42 -24.99
N ARG A 220 -19.52 -9.19 -24.55
CA ARG A 220 -18.16 -8.63 -24.59
C ARG A 220 -17.25 -9.60 -23.85
N GLU A 221 -16.29 -10.21 -24.55
CA GLU A 221 -15.24 -10.99 -23.90
C GLU A 221 -14.43 -10.00 -23.07
N GLU A 222 -14.57 -10.08 -21.75
CA GLU A 222 -13.68 -9.40 -20.82
C GLU A 222 -12.28 -9.98 -20.98
N ILE A 223 -11.28 -9.10 -21.07
CA ILE A 223 -9.89 -9.52 -21.15
C ILE A 223 -9.38 -9.80 -19.75
N ASP A 224 -9.01 -11.05 -19.50
CA ASP A 224 -8.41 -11.43 -18.23
C ASP A 224 -6.93 -11.03 -18.18
N VAL A 225 -6.57 -10.24 -17.17
CA VAL A 225 -5.21 -9.76 -16.93
C VAL A 225 -4.78 -10.14 -15.52
N PHE A 226 -3.77 -10.98 -15.40
CA PHE A 226 -3.18 -11.39 -14.13
C PHE A 226 -1.93 -10.56 -13.84
N VAL A 227 -1.87 -9.92 -12.68
CA VAL A 227 -0.72 -9.12 -12.24
C VAL A 227 0.04 -9.90 -11.18
N ASP A 228 1.29 -10.23 -11.49
CA ASP A 228 2.24 -10.87 -10.58
C ASP A 228 2.99 -9.81 -9.75
N LEU A 229 2.74 -9.83 -8.44
CA LEU A 229 3.36 -8.95 -7.45
C LEU A 229 4.30 -9.70 -6.49
N SER A 230 4.75 -10.90 -6.88
CA SER A 230 5.61 -11.76 -6.05
C SER A 230 7.07 -11.29 -5.99
N GLY A 231 7.48 -10.49 -6.98
CA GLY A 231 8.82 -9.93 -7.11
C GLY A 231 9.22 -8.90 -6.05
N THR A 232 10.37 -8.26 -6.30
CA THR A 232 10.89 -7.11 -5.54
C THR A 232 9.97 -5.88 -5.69
N ILE A 233 10.20 -4.86 -4.86
CA ILE A 233 9.42 -3.62 -4.95
C ILE A 233 9.62 -2.91 -6.29
N GLU A 234 10.84 -2.91 -6.82
CA GLU A 234 11.15 -2.34 -8.13
C GLU A 234 10.42 -3.08 -9.25
N GLU A 235 10.43 -4.42 -9.19
CA GLU A 235 9.67 -5.28 -10.11
C GLU A 235 8.17 -5.04 -10.01
N CYS A 236 7.62 -4.84 -8.81
CA CYS A 236 6.21 -4.48 -8.63
C CYS A 236 5.88 -3.12 -9.25
N ILE A 237 6.73 -2.10 -9.08
CA ILE A 237 6.56 -0.78 -9.71
C ILE A 237 6.55 -0.92 -11.24
N TYR A 238 7.47 -1.71 -11.78
CA TYR A 238 7.50 -1.99 -13.21
C TYR A 238 6.24 -2.72 -13.67
N ALA A 239 5.81 -3.77 -12.96
CA ALA A 239 4.57 -4.49 -13.24
C ALA A 239 3.34 -3.56 -13.23
N PHE A 240 3.22 -2.65 -12.26
CA PHE A 240 2.13 -1.66 -12.25
C PHE A 240 2.17 -0.71 -13.46
N SER A 241 3.38 -0.34 -13.89
CA SER A 241 3.59 0.51 -15.07
C SER A 241 3.16 -0.23 -16.34
N CYS A 242 3.58 -1.48 -16.46
CA CYS A 242 3.20 -2.37 -17.56
C CYS A 242 1.70 -2.63 -17.62
N PHE A 243 1.09 -2.88 -16.46
CA PHE A 243 -0.33 -3.10 -16.31
C PHE A 243 -1.13 -1.88 -16.74
N LYS A 244 -0.74 -0.67 -16.30
CA LYS A 244 -1.39 0.57 -16.72
C LYS A 244 -1.39 0.71 -18.25
N ASP A 245 -0.24 0.53 -18.88
CA ASP A 245 -0.11 0.73 -20.33
C ASP A 245 -0.90 -0.32 -21.12
N LEU A 246 -0.89 -1.58 -20.66
CA LEU A 246 -1.74 -2.65 -21.21
C LEU A 246 -3.23 -2.36 -21.03
N ALA A 247 -3.63 -1.88 -19.85
CA ALA A 247 -5.02 -1.57 -19.58
C ALA A 247 -5.53 -0.41 -20.44
N LEU A 248 -4.72 0.65 -20.58
CA LEU A 248 -5.02 1.77 -21.48
C LEU A 248 -5.11 1.33 -22.94
N PHE A 249 -4.28 0.38 -23.37
CA PHE A 249 -4.33 -0.18 -24.73
C PHE A 249 -5.68 -0.85 -25.02
N PHE A 250 -6.15 -1.72 -24.12
CA PHE A 250 -7.43 -2.41 -24.32
C PHE A 250 -8.66 -1.51 -24.14
N LEU A 251 -8.62 -0.56 -23.20
CA LEU A 251 -9.70 0.42 -23.04
C LEU A 251 -9.86 1.30 -24.30
N LYS A 252 -8.77 1.64 -25.00
CA LYS A 252 -8.82 2.35 -26.29
C LYS A 252 -9.49 1.53 -27.40
N GLN A 253 -9.50 0.21 -27.28
CA GLN A 253 -10.19 -0.71 -28.20
C GLN A 253 -11.63 -1.03 -27.76
N GLU A 254 -12.15 -0.30 -26.78
CA GLU A 254 -13.50 -0.50 -26.20
C GLU A 254 -13.69 -1.90 -25.57
N GLN A 255 -12.60 -2.54 -25.14
CA GLN A 255 -12.61 -3.82 -24.43
C GLN A 255 -12.52 -3.58 -22.92
N SER A 256 -13.39 -4.24 -22.15
CA SER A 256 -13.34 -4.26 -20.69
C SER A 256 -12.31 -5.27 -20.22
N ILE A 257 -11.68 -4.99 -19.08
CA ILE A 257 -10.62 -5.81 -18.51
C ILE A 257 -11.07 -6.33 -17.16
N ARG A 258 -10.83 -7.61 -16.90
CA ARG A 258 -10.93 -8.19 -15.57
C ARG A 258 -9.52 -8.43 -15.06
N CYS A 259 -9.12 -7.62 -14.10
CA CYS A 259 -7.80 -7.72 -13.50
C CYS A 259 -7.81 -8.63 -12.29
N PHE A 260 -6.85 -9.55 -12.22
CA PHE A 260 -6.64 -10.47 -11.11
C PHE A 260 -5.26 -10.27 -10.52
N TRP A 261 -5.16 -10.37 -9.21
CA TRP A 261 -3.87 -10.44 -8.50
C TRP A 261 -3.98 -11.45 -7.38
N GLN A 262 -2.83 -11.90 -6.88
CA GLN A 262 -2.80 -12.77 -5.72
C GLN A 262 -2.61 -11.97 -4.44
N SER A 263 -3.37 -12.32 -3.41
CA SER A 263 -3.21 -11.82 -2.06
C SER A 263 -3.40 -12.97 -1.09
N GLN A 264 -2.33 -13.34 -0.39
CA GLN A 264 -2.32 -14.51 0.49
C GLN A 264 -2.73 -15.81 -0.24
N MET A 265 -3.90 -16.39 0.10
CA MET A 265 -4.46 -17.59 -0.51
C MET A 265 -5.64 -17.28 -1.45
N GLU A 266 -5.97 -16.01 -1.65
CA GLU A 266 -7.08 -15.57 -2.48
C GLU A 266 -6.57 -14.93 -3.77
N MET A 267 -7.44 -14.88 -4.77
CA MET A 267 -7.18 -14.21 -6.04
C MET A 267 -8.31 -13.21 -6.30
N PRO A 268 -8.26 -12.02 -5.68
CA PRO A 268 -9.24 -10.98 -5.92
C PRO A 268 -9.28 -10.58 -7.39
N SER A 269 -10.43 -10.08 -7.83
CA SER A 269 -10.66 -9.58 -9.17
C SER A 269 -11.23 -8.16 -9.14
N PHE A 270 -10.85 -7.33 -10.11
CA PHE A 270 -11.37 -5.97 -10.27
C PHE A 270 -11.70 -5.72 -11.74
N GLU A 271 -12.92 -5.26 -12.01
CA GLU A 271 -13.39 -4.92 -13.35
C GLU A 271 -13.01 -3.48 -13.72
N ILE A 272 -12.45 -3.30 -14.91
CA ILE A 272 -11.94 -2.02 -15.41
C ILE A 272 -12.68 -1.70 -16.71
N THR A 273 -13.43 -0.60 -16.66
CA THR A 273 -14.25 -0.12 -17.77
C THR A 273 -13.88 1.30 -18.19
N GLN A 274 -13.20 2.04 -17.31
CA GLN A 274 -12.77 3.42 -17.51
C GLN A 274 -11.33 3.62 -17.03
N GLU A 275 -10.67 4.66 -17.52
CA GLU A 275 -9.28 4.97 -17.15
C GLU A 275 -9.10 5.21 -15.64
N GLU A 276 -10.11 5.79 -14.98
CA GLU A 276 -10.09 6.01 -13.51
C GLU A 276 -10.11 4.71 -12.69
N ASP A 277 -10.60 3.60 -13.28
CA ASP A 277 -10.62 2.29 -12.63
C ASP A 277 -9.19 1.73 -12.48
N ILE A 278 -8.26 2.11 -13.38
CA ILE A 278 -6.88 1.62 -13.34
C ILE A 278 -6.20 2.06 -12.04
N ALA A 279 -6.32 3.35 -11.69
CA ALA A 279 -5.74 3.88 -10.46
C ALA A 279 -6.36 3.23 -9.21
N ARG A 280 -7.68 3.00 -9.22
CA ARG A 280 -8.39 2.31 -8.12
C ARG A 280 -7.97 0.85 -7.98
N CYS A 281 -7.78 0.15 -9.10
CA CYS A 281 -7.31 -1.23 -9.12
C CYS A 281 -5.90 -1.34 -8.51
N ILE A 282 -4.98 -0.42 -8.87
CA ILE A 282 -3.64 -0.36 -8.24
C ILE A 282 -3.74 -0.07 -6.74
N GLU A 283 -4.60 0.86 -6.31
CA GLU A 283 -4.83 1.14 -4.89
C GLU A 283 -5.32 -0.10 -4.12
N GLU A 284 -6.29 -0.83 -4.68
CA GLU A 284 -6.79 -2.09 -4.10
C GLU A 284 -5.69 -3.17 -4.00
N MET A 285 -4.83 -3.29 -5.02
CA MET A 285 -3.67 -4.17 -4.95
C MET A 285 -2.72 -3.80 -3.82
N LEU A 286 -2.44 -2.50 -3.62
CA LEU A 286 -1.55 -2.00 -2.57
C LEU A 286 -2.14 -2.08 -1.15
N MET A 287 -3.46 -2.16 -1.02
CA MET A 287 -4.13 -2.41 0.27
C MET A 287 -3.94 -3.84 0.76
N ASN A 288 -3.70 -4.77 -0.17
CA ASN A 288 -3.60 -6.19 0.09
C ASN A 288 -2.14 -6.64 0.17
N PRO A 289 -1.81 -7.65 0.98
CA PRO A 289 -0.44 -8.16 1.06
C PRO A 289 -0.02 -8.82 -0.25
N LYS A 290 1.18 -8.46 -0.73
CA LYS A 290 1.79 -9.05 -1.91
C LYS A 290 2.05 -10.55 -1.69
N PRO A 291 1.96 -11.37 -2.73
CA PRO A 291 2.24 -12.80 -2.64
C PRO A 291 3.76 -13.06 -2.50
N GLN A 292 4.11 -14.24 -2.00
CA GLN A 292 5.51 -14.72 -2.01
C GLN A 292 5.85 -15.45 -3.31
N GLU A 293 4.87 -16.18 -3.86
CA GLU A 293 4.97 -16.90 -5.12
C GLU A 293 3.69 -16.62 -5.93
N PHE A 294 3.83 -16.56 -7.24
CA PHE A 294 2.70 -16.38 -8.15
C PHE A 294 2.25 -17.71 -8.75
N TYR A 295 0.95 -17.98 -8.65
CA TYR A 295 0.34 -19.17 -9.26
C TYR A 295 -0.74 -18.75 -10.25
N LEU A 296 -0.59 -19.23 -11.48
CA LEU A 296 -1.60 -18.98 -12.48
C LEU A 296 -2.70 -20.05 -12.41
N PRO A 297 -3.98 -19.67 -12.32
CA PRO A 297 -5.07 -20.63 -12.38
C PRO A 297 -5.18 -21.24 -13.78
N HIS A 298 -6.00 -22.28 -13.92
CA HIS A 298 -6.34 -22.80 -15.24
C HIS A 298 -7.12 -21.73 -16.01
N ILE A 299 -6.68 -21.42 -17.24
CA ILE A 299 -7.28 -20.40 -18.09
C ILE A 299 -8.00 -21.08 -19.25
N ASP A 300 -9.32 -20.90 -19.27
CA ASP A 300 -10.18 -21.27 -20.39
C ASP A 300 -10.24 -20.09 -21.38
N GLY A 301 -9.18 -19.87 -22.16
CA GLY A 301 -9.17 -18.78 -23.14
C GLY A 301 -7.81 -18.12 -23.32
N ILE A 302 -7.82 -16.83 -23.69
CA ILE A 302 -6.65 -15.97 -23.78
C ILE A 302 -6.58 -15.10 -22.52
N ALA A 303 -5.43 -15.09 -21.86
CA ALA A 303 -5.18 -14.18 -20.76
C ALA A 303 -3.80 -13.54 -20.87
N TRP A 304 -3.64 -12.41 -20.21
CA TRP A 304 -2.39 -11.67 -20.15
C TRP A 304 -1.81 -11.76 -18.75
N VAL A 305 -0.51 -11.96 -18.63
CA VAL A 305 0.22 -11.95 -17.36
C VAL A 305 1.20 -10.78 -17.38
N VAL A 306 1.13 -9.95 -16.36
CA VAL A 306 2.03 -8.80 -16.18
C VAL A 306 2.91 -9.07 -14.97
N ASN A 307 4.22 -8.95 -15.11
CA ASN A 307 5.18 -9.18 -14.04
C ASN A 307 6.35 -8.19 -14.11
N GLY A 308 7.34 -8.37 -13.24
CA GLY A 308 8.55 -7.55 -13.19
C GLY A 308 9.45 -7.62 -14.42
N GLU A 309 9.22 -8.59 -15.33
CA GLU A 309 9.97 -8.71 -16.58
C GLU A 309 9.21 -8.13 -17.79
N GLY A 310 7.91 -7.86 -17.67
CA GLY A 310 7.10 -7.31 -18.76
C GLY A 310 5.70 -7.95 -18.85
N VAL A 311 5.25 -8.20 -20.07
CA VAL A 311 3.89 -8.67 -20.36
C VAL A 311 3.95 -9.95 -21.19
N THR A 312 3.18 -10.96 -20.81
CA THR A 312 3.14 -12.26 -21.49
C THR A 312 1.70 -12.61 -21.85
N SER A 313 1.45 -13.13 -23.06
CA SER A 313 0.13 -13.63 -23.47
C SER A 313 0.09 -15.17 -23.37
N LEU A 314 -1.03 -15.70 -22.90
CA LEU A 314 -1.25 -17.13 -22.66
C LEU A 314 -2.54 -17.59 -23.33
N LYS A 315 -2.54 -18.81 -23.89
CA LYS A 315 -3.76 -19.43 -24.46
C LYS A 315 -3.86 -20.90 -24.05
N GLY A 316 -4.92 -21.28 -23.33
CA GLY A 316 -5.19 -22.70 -23.00
C GLY A 316 -4.02 -23.47 -22.36
N GLY A 317 -3.32 -22.86 -21.41
CA GLY A 317 -2.25 -23.50 -20.63
C GLY A 317 -0.86 -23.56 -21.28
N ASN A 318 -0.70 -23.07 -22.50
CA ASN A 318 0.62 -22.92 -23.14
C ASN A 318 1.07 -21.46 -23.14
N VAL A 319 2.35 -21.22 -22.83
CA VAL A 319 2.99 -19.90 -22.89
C VAL A 319 3.38 -19.61 -24.34
N TYR A 320 2.86 -18.54 -24.92
CA TYR A 320 3.11 -18.23 -26.34
C TYR A 320 4.12 -17.09 -26.54
N GLU A 321 4.07 -16.00 -25.76
CA GLU A 321 5.00 -14.88 -25.92
C GLU A 321 5.30 -14.16 -24.62
N THR A 322 6.59 -13.88 -24.36
CA THR A 322 7.10 -12.99 -23.31
C THR A 322 7.56 -11.68 -23.97
N ALA A 323 6.82 -10.59 -23.81
CA ALA A 323 7.29 -9.25 -24.15
C ALA A 323 8.08 -8.69 -22.97
N LYS A 324 9.38 -8.47 -23.17
CA LYS A 324 10.31 -7.89 -22.18
C LYS A 324 10.44 -6.39 -22.30
#